data_AF-A0A1I5QGM7-F1
#
_entry.id   AF-A0A1I5QGM7-F1
#
_cell.length_a   1.000
_cell.length_b   1.000
_cell.length_c   1.000
_cell.angle_alpha   90.00
_cell.angle_beta   90.00
_cell.angle_gamma   90.00
#
_symmetry.space_group_name_H-M   'P 1'
#
loop_
_entity.id
_entity.type
_entity.pdbx_description
1 polymer ?
#
loop_
_entity_poly.entity_id
_entity_poly.type
_entity_poly.pdbx_seq_one_letter_code
_entity_poly.pdbx_strand_id
1 'polypeptide(L)' 'MKDLYDIPSRKDTRRTPFRPRCKLCRTNKYIIPICYNLEITEELLAKEKKGELKIGGYSRSIDAPNWFCTKCETSFQR' A
#
# COMPACT_ATOMS: atom_id res chain seq x y z
N MET A 1 -41.90 -4.33 31.47
CA MET A 1 -41.03 -5.43 30.99
C MET A 1 -41.27 -5.65 29.51
N LYS A 2 -40.30 -5.26 28.68
CA LYS A 2 -39.93 -5.87 27.40
C LYS A 2 -38.78 -5.06 26.81
N ASP A 3 -37.59 -5.39 27.28
CA ASP A 3 -36.32 -5.01 26.67
C ASP A 3 -36.25 -5.66 25.29
N LEU A 4 -36.31 -4.84 24.24
CA LEU A 4 -36.14 -5.27 22.86
C LEU A 4 -34.87 -4.64 22.29
N TYR A 5 -33.80 -5.42 22.39
CA TYR A 5 -32.68 -5.51 21.47
C TYR A 5 -32.01 -4.19 21.05
N ASP A 6 -31.03 -3.80 21.87
CA ASP A 6 -29.87 -3.06 21.40
C ASP A 6 -29.08 -3.99 20.45
N ILE A 7 -29.35 -3.90 19.13
CA ILE A 7 -28.55 -4.59 18.12
C ILE A 7 -27.30 -3.73 17.90
N PRO A 8 -26.11 -4.14 18.36
CA PRO A 8 -24.91 -3.43 17.96
C PRO A 8 -24.76 -3.56 16.44
N SER A 9 -25.02 -2.46 15.74
CA SER A 9 -24.67 -2.27 14.33
C SER A 9 -23.23 -2.70 14.16
N ARG A 10 -23.01 -3.86 13.54
CA ARG A 10 -21.69 -4.38 13.19
C ARG A 10 -21.05 -3.34 12.26
N LYS A 11 -20.31 -2.40 12.85
CA LYS A 11 -19.47 -1.46 12.12
C LYS A 11 -18.56 -2.31 11.25
N ASP A 12 -18.84 -2.29 9.95
CA ASP A 12 -18.04 -2.90 8.91
C ASP A 12 -16.56 -2.66 9.24
N THR A 13 -15.86 -3.73 9.59
CA THR A 13 -14.47 -3.69 10.00
C THR A 13 -13.67 -3.32 8.77
N ARG A 14 -13.51 -2.01 8.55
CA ARG A 14 -12.67 -1.35 7.55
C ARG A 14 -11.52 -2.28 7.19
N ARG A 15 -11.64 -3.04 6.09
CA ARG A 15 -10.59 -3.94 5.62
C ARG A 15 -9.38 -3.06 5.38
N THR A 16 -8.41 -3.10 6.29
CA THR A 16 -7.14 -2.42 6.09
C THR A 16 -6.58 -2.93 4.77
N PRO A 17 -6.25 -2.04 3.81
CA PRO A 17 -5.74 -2.47 2.52
C PRO A 17 -4.52 -3.35 2.76
N PHE A 18 -4.51 -4.54 2.16
CA PHE A 18 -3.46 -5.53 2.35
C PHE A 18 -2.10 -4.91 2.03
N ARG A 19 -1.16 -4.99 2.99
CA ARG A 19 0.26 -4.67 2.79
C ARG A 19 1.10 -5.93 3.00
N PRO A 20 1.90 -6.37 2.01
CA PRO A 20 2.75 -7.53 2.18
C PRO A 20 3.89 -7.25 3.15
N ARG A 21 4.60 -8.31 3.57
CA ARG A 21 5.82 -8.19 4.36
C ARG A 21 7.03 -8.18 3.44
N CYS A 22 8.03 -7.37 3.76
CA CYS A 22 9.33 -7.44 3.09
C CYS A 22 9.93 -8.85 3.21
N LYS A 23 10.47 -9.41 2.13
CA LYS A 23 11.13 -10.73 2.17
C LYS A 23 12.40 -10.72 3.02
N LEU A 24 13.06 -9.57 3.14
CA LEU A 24 14.31 -9.37 3.88
C LEU A 24 14.07 -9.03 5.36
N CYS A 25 13.46 -7.87 5.67
CA CYS A 25 13.26 -7.45 7.06
C CYS A 25 11.97 -7.98 7.72
N ARG A 26 11.16 -8.78 6.99
CA ARG A 26 9.94 -9.48 7.47
C ARG A 26 8.86 -8.58 8.09
N THR A 27 8.96 -7.26 7.93
CA THR A 27 7.98 -6.27 8.39
C THR A 27 7.23 -5.63 7.21
N ASN A 28 6.02 -5.15 7.49
CA ASN A 28 5.21 -4.36 6.56
C ASN A 28 5.25 -2.84 6.88
N LYS A 29 5.95 -2.42 7.94
CA LYS A 29 5.98 -1.03 8.42
C LYS A 29 6.57 -0.06 7.40
N TYR A 30 7.56 -0.52 6.62
CA TYR A 30 8.33 0.28 5.66
C TYR A 30 7.92 0.00 4.22
N ILE A 31 6.75 -0.60 4.02
CA ILE A 31 6.28 -1.00 2.68
C ILE A 31 5.38 0.07 2.12
N ILE A 32 5.76 0.54 0.93
CA ILE A 32 5.04 1.53 0.14
C ILE A 32 4.73 0.96 -1.25
N PRO A 33 3.62 1.37 -1.88
CA PRO A 33 3.30 0.95 -3.24
C PRO A 33 4.28 1.57 -4.24
N ILE A 34 4.51 0.85 -5.32
CA ILE A 34 5.17 1.40 -6.52
C ILE A 34 4.08 1.82 -7.50
N CYS A 35 4.14 3.07 -7.95
CA CYS A 35 3.23 3.62 -8.93
C CYS A 35 3.94 3.68 -10.29
N TYR A 36 3.33 3.09 -11.31
CA TYR A 36 3.75 3.20 -12.69
C TYR A 36 2.76 4.11 -13.41
N ASN A 37 3.22 5.29 -13.81
CA ASN A 37 2.41 6.21 -14.59
C ASN A 37 3.23 6.73 -15.77
N LEU A 38 2.58 6.89 -16.92
CA LEU A 38 3.22 7.45 -18.11
C LEU A 38 3.54 8.94 -17.90
N GLU A 39 2.65 9.63 -17.18
CA GLU A 39 2.75 11.03 -16.83
C GLU A 39 3.03 11.19 -15.34
N ILE A 40 4.19 11.73 -15.01
CA ILE A 40 4.57 12.04 -13.63
C ILE A 40 4.02 13.43 -13.30
N THR A 41 2.94 13.46 -12.51
CA THR A 41 2.36 14.72 -12.02
C THR A 41 3.11 15.25 -10.79
N GLU A 42 3.01 16.55 -10.51
CA GLU A 42 3.60 17.16 -9.31
C GLU A 42 3.09 16.54 -8.01
N GLU A 43 1.83 16.09 -7.99
CA GLU A 43 1.25 15.39 -6.85
C GLU A 43 1.94 14.05 -6.55
N LEU A 44 2.27 13.29 -7.60
CA LEU A 44 3.01 12.02 -7.44
C LEU A 44 4.43 12.28 -6.93
N LEU A 45 5.10 13.31 -7.45
CA LEU A 45 6.41 13.73 -6.96
C LEU A 45 6.36 14.18 -5.50
N ALA A 46 5.32 14.91 -5.09
CA ALA A 46 5.13 15.31 -3.69
C ALA A 46 4.93 14.10 -2.77
N LYS A 47 4.17 13.08 -3.20
CA LYS A 47 3.97 11.83 -2.46
C LYS A 47 5.23 10.98 -2.37
N GLU A 48 6.03 10.92 -3.44
CA GLU A 48 7.32 10.24 -3.43
C GLU A 48 8.31 10.92 -2.46
N LYS A 49 8.40 12.26 -2.49
CA LYS A 49 9.23 13.02 -1.54
C LYS A 49 8.81 12.82 -0.08
N LYS A 50 7.52 12.63 0.18
CA LYS A 50 6.97 12.28 1.51
C LYS A 50 7.21 10.81 1.90
N GLY A 51 7.67 9.98 0.97
CA GLY A 51 7.85 8.54 1.19
C GLY A 51 6.55 7.76 1.28
N GLU A 52 5.46 8.23 0.65
CA GLU A 52 4.17 7.55 0.64
C GLU A 52 4.07 6.50 -0.48
N LEU A 53 4.80 6.71 -1.58
CA LEU A 53 4.89 5.83 -2.74
C LEU A 53 6.27 5.94 -3.39
N LYS A 54 6.60 5.01 -4.29
CA LYS A 54 7.78 5.09 -5.17
C LYS A 54 7.33 5.15 -6.62
N ILE A 55 7.95 6.00 -7.43
CA ILE A 55 7.68 6.08 -8.87
C ILE A 55 8.56 5.03 -9.56
N GLY A 56 7.91 4.06 -10.21
CA GLY A 56 8.58 2.95 -10.89
C GLY A 56 8.95 3.25 -12.35
N GLY A 57 8.60 4.44 -12.85
CA GLY A 57 8.68 4.79 -14.27
C GLY A 57 7.54 4.15 -15.06
N TYR A 58 7.85 3.57 -16.22
CA TYR A 58 6.89 2.92 -17.10
C TYR A 58 7.08 1.40 -17.12
N SER A 59 6.03 0.64 -16.79
CA SER A 59 6.02 -0.82 -16.94
C SER A 59 5.03 -1.26 -18.00
N ARG A 60 5.46 -2.15 -18.90
CA ARG A 60 4.60 -2.87 -19.85
C ARG A 60 4.29 -4.31 -19.40
N SER A 61 4.85 -4.76 -18.27
CA SER A 61 4.74 -6.14 -17.82
C SER A 61 3.83 -6.26 -16.59
N ILE A 62 3.01 -7.31 -16.59
CA ILE A 62 2.22 -7.78 -15.42
C ILE A 62 3.16 -8.19 -14.27
N ASP A 63 4.42 -8.52 -14.59
CA ASP A 63 5.44 -8.97 -13.63
C ASP A 63 6.22 -7.83 -12.95
N ALA A 64 5.78 -6.58 -13.14
CA ALA A 64 6.43 -5.46 -12.45
C ALA A 64 6.20 -5.51 -10.93
N PRO A 65 7.21 -5.10 -10.14
CA PRO A 65 7.09 -5.05 -8.69
C PRO A 65 6.08 -3.98 -8.25
N ASN A 66 5.12 -4.38 -7.41
CA ASN A 66 4.07 -3.48 -6.94
C ASN A 66 4.39 -2.85 -5.59
N TRP A 67 5.44 -3.33 -4.93
CA TRP A 67 5.80 -2.94 -3.56
C TRP A 67 7.28 -2.64 -3.43
N PHE A 68 7.60 -1.63 -2.64
CA PHE A 68 8.96 -1.22 -2.31
C PHE A 68 9.13 -1.17 -0.79
N CYS A 69 10.24 -1.71 -0.28
CA CYS A 69 10.63 -1.57 1.11
C CYS A 69 11.62 -0.41 1.26
N THR A 70 11.24 0.67 1.94
CA THR A 70 12.15 1.82 2.14
C THR A 70 13.32 1.53 3.05
N LYS A 71 13.22 0.53 3.93
CA LYS A 71 14.31 0.12 4.83
C LYS A 71 15.36 -0.78 4.16
N CYS A 72 14.90 -1.70 3.30
CA CYS A 72 15.79 -2.67 2.64
C CYS A 72 16.09 -2.31 1.19
N GLU A 73 15.50 -1.22 0.69
CA GLU A 73 15.64 -0.70 -0.67
C GLU A 73 15.37 -1.72 -1.78
N THR A 74 14.51 -2.71 -1.49
CA THR A 74 14.14 -3.77 -2.45
C THR A 74 12.72 -3.56 -2.96
N SER A 75 12.56 -3.72 -4.27
CA SER A 75 11.26 -3.86 -4.93
C SER A 75 10.88 -5.33 -5.05
N PHE A 76 9.60 -5.66 -4.97
CA PHE A 76 9.12 -7.03 -5.09
C PHE A 76 7.65 -7.10 -5.53
N GLN A 77 7.30 -8.22 -6.15
CA GLN A 77 5.91 -8.62 -6.37
C GLN A 77 5.33 -9.31 -5.15
N ARG A 78 3.99 -9.35 -5.09
CA ARG A 78 3.26 -10.06 -4.04
C ARG A 78 3.69 -11.51 -3.96
#